data_AF-A0A3S1NC98-F1
#
_entry.id   AF-A0A3S1NC98-F1
#
_cell.length_a   1.000
_cell.length_b   1.000
_cell.length_c   1.000
_cell.angle_alpha   90.00
_cell.angle_beta   90.00
_cell.angle_gamma   90.00
#
_symmetry.space_group_name_H-M   'P 1'
#
loop_
_entity.id
_entity.type
_entity.pdbx_description
1 polymer ?
#
loop_
_entity_poly.entity_id
_entity_poly.type
_entity_poly.pdbx_seq_one_letter_code
_entity_poly.pdbx_strand_id
1 'polypeptide(L)' 'TICSSVVRLVAHGLGVTLVPEMAMRPAGTIPDLKIVPFQEPMPLRMICLAWRRNKARHDECVELAKIIRGLGEAVLAN' A
#
# COMPACT_ATOMS: atom_id res chain seq x y z
N THR A 1 -2.81 -6.05 -2.00
CA THR A 1 -1.93 -7.00 -1.29
C THR A 1 -0.49 -6.71 -1.67
N ILE A 2 0.44 -6.67 -0.69
CA ILE A 2 1.88 -6.59 -0.98
C ILE A 2 2.32 -7.81 -1.81
N CYS A 3 3.32 -7.65 -2.68
CA CYS A 3 3.96 -8.79 -3.32
C CYS A 3 4.81 -9.54 -2.29
N SER A 4 4.21 -10.55 -1.65
CA SER A 4 4.84 -11.34 -0.58
C SER A 4 6.11 -12.07 -1.04
N SER A 5 6.18 -12.45 -2.32
CA SER A 5 7.35 -13.13 -2.89
C SER A 5 8.63 -12.30 -2.79
N VAL A 6 8.56 -10.98 -2.98
CA VAL A 6 9.73 -10.09 -2.92
C VAL A 6 10.28 -10.02 -1.49
N VAL A 7 9.39 -9.89 -0.50
CA VAL A 7 9.79 -9.88 0.92
C VAL A 7 10.42 -11.21 1.33
N ARG A 8 9.92 -12.32 0.78
CA ARG A 8 10.48 -13.65 1.03
C ARG A 8 11.89 -13.81 0.45
N LEU A 9 12.21 -13.22 -0.70
CA LEU A 9 13.58 -13.23 -1.24
C LEU A 9 14.55 -12.56 -0.26
N VAL A 10 14.18 -11.40 0.28
CA VAL A 10 14.99 -10.68 1.29
C VAL A 10 15.17 -11.51 2.56
N ALA A 11 14.13 -12.20 3.04
CA ALA A 11 14.23 -13.10 4.18
C ALA A 11 15.19 -14.29 3.95
N HIS A 12 15.40 -14.69 2.69
CA HIS A 12 16.41 -15.69 2.31
C HIS A 12 17.79 -15.08 1.98
N GLY A 13 18.04 -13.83 2.38
CA GLY A 13 19.33 -13.16 2.21
C GLY A 13 19.54 -12.51 0.84
N LEU A 14 18.50 -12.40 0.01
CA LEU A 14 18.60 -11.79 -1.32
C LEU A 14 18.33 -10.29 -1.27
N GLY A 15 19.32 -9.55 -0.77
CA GLY A 15 19.36 -8.09 -0.82
C GLY A 15 18.44 -7.39 0.19
N VAL A 16 17.97 -6.20 -0.17
CA VAL A 16 17.08 -5.35 0.63
C VAL A 16 15.95 -4.80 -0.24
N THR A 17 14.82 -4.46 0.36
CA THR A 17 13.67 -3.92 -0.38
C THR A 17 12.90 -2.89 0.44
N LEU A 18 12.11 -2.08 -0.25
CA LEU A 18 11.21 -1.10 0.38
C LEU A 18 9.83 -1.71 0.54
N VAL A 19 9.27 -1.58 1.75
CA VAL A 19 7.90 -1.99 2.05
C VAL A 19 7.09 -0.76 2.44
N PRO A 20 5.84 -0.62 1.94
CA PRO A 20 4.95 0.43 2.41
C PRO A 20 4.52 0.13 3.85
N GLU A 21 4.17 1.18 4.59
CA GLU A 21 3.75 1.10 5.99
C GLU A 21 2.64 0.06 6.23
N MET A 22 1.62 0.03 5.36
CA MET A 22 0.50 -0.92 5.43
C MET A 22 0.93 -2.41 5.39
N ALA A 23 2.14 -2.69 4.91
CA ALA A 23 2.69 -4.03 4.83
C ALA A 23 3.63 -4.38 6.00
N MET A 24 3.85 -3.48 6.96
CA MET A 24 4.72 -3.73 8.11
C MET A 24 4.22 -4.90 8.96
N ARG A 25 2.90 -4.99 9.22
CA ARG A 25 2.33 -6.11 10.00
C ARG A 25 2.60 -7.47 9.35
N PRO A 26 2.19 -7.73 8.09
CA PRO A 26 2.44 -9.03 7.46
C PRO A 26 3.92 -9.29 7.15
N ALA A 27 4.74 -8.26 6.93
CA ALA A 27 6.18 -8.44 6.76
C ALA A 27 6.87 -8.78 8.10
N GLY A 28 6.44 -8.17 9.20
CA GLY A 28 7.01 -8.38 10.53
C GLY A 28 6.79 -9.78 11.10
N THR A 29 5.87 -10.56 10.52
CA THR A 29 5.68 -11.98 10.90
C THR A 29 6.67 -12.92 10.22
N ILE A 30 7.48 -12.45 9.27
CA ILE A 30 8.47 -13.27 8.56
C ILE A 30 9.75 -13.33 9.41
N PRO A 31 10.22 -14.54 9.80
CA PRO A 31 11.48 -14.71 10.54
C PRO A 31 12.66 -14.11 9.77
N ASP A 32 13.68 -13.69 10.50
CA ASP A 32 14.95 -13.18 9.96
C ASP A 32 14.82 -11.92 9.07
N LEU A 33 13.69 -11.21 9.17
CA LEU A 33 13.48 -9.91 8.52
C LEU A 33 13.55 -8.78 9.55
N LYS A 34 14.39 -7.77 9.28
CA LYS A 34 14.44 -6.53 10.05
C LYS A 34 13.86 -5.38 9.23
N ILE A 35 12.82 -4.72 9.75
CA ILE A 35 12.29 -3.50 9.17
C ILE A 35 13.01 -2.31 9.79
N VAL A 36 13.54 -1.42 8.95
CA VAL A 36 14.22 -0.19 9.38
C VAL A 36 13.43 0.99 8.82
N PRO A 37 12.90 1.89 9.67
CA PRO A 37 12.19 3.08 9.20
C PRO A 37 13.16 4.06 8.53
N PHE A 38 12.65 4.84 7.58
CA PHE A 38 13.40 5.95 7.00
C PHE A 38 13.65 7.04 8.03
N GLN A 39 14.72 7.83 7.82
CA GLN A 39 14.89 9.09 8.52
C GLN A 39 13.95 10.14 7.93
N GLU A 40 13.57 11.14 8.73
CA GLU A 40 12.76 12.24 8.24
C GLU A 40 13.56 13.12 7.24
N PRO A 41 12.93 13.61 6.16
CA PRO A 41 11.53 13.38 5.77
C PRO A 41 11.32 12.01 5.10
N MET A 42 10.32 11.26 5.56
CA MET A 42 10.01 9.94 4.96
C MET A 42 9.43 10.05 3.54
N PRO A 43 9.74 9.11 2.64
CA PRO A 43 9.14 9.08 1.30
C PRO A 43 7.66 8.71 1.39
N LEU A 44 6.83 9.45 0.65
CA LEU A 44 5.38 9.25 0.59
C LEU A 44 4.98 8.55 -0.70
N ARG A 45 3.95 7.69 -0.61
CA ARG A 45 3.31 7.05 -1.76
C ARG A 45 1.86 7.50 -1.86
N MET A 46 1.51 8.13 -2.97
CA MET A 46 0.11 8.43 -3.30
C MET A 46 -0.52 7.23 -4.02
N ILE A 47 -1.68 6.77 -3.55
CA ILE A 47 -2.47 5.70 -4.17
C ILE A 47 -3.73 6.34 -4.78
N CYS A 48 -3.98 6.05 -6.05
CA CYS A 48 -5.11 6.62 -6.79
C CYS A 48 -6.02 5.52 -7.34
N LEU A 49 -7.30 5.83 -7.46
CA LEU A 49 -8.25 5.08 -8.28
C LEU A 49 -8.16 5.60 -9.72
N ALA A 50 -8.01 4.69 -10.67
CA ALA A 50 -7.89 5.03 -12.08
C ALA A 50 -8.77 4.10 -12.94
N TRP A 51 -9.46 4.67 -13.93
CA TRP A 51 -10.27 3.94 -14.91
C TRP A 51 -10.14 4.55 -16.30
N ARG A 52 -10.53 3.78 -17.32
CA ARG A 52 -10.53 4.26 -18.72
C ARG A 52 -11.72 5.20 -18.95
N ARG A 53 -11.47 6.32 -19.63
CA ARG A 53 -12.42 7.43 -19.84
C ARG A 53 -13.77 7.03 -20.46
N ASN A 54 -13.79 6.06 -21.39
CA ASN A 54 -14.95 5.77 -22.24
C ASN A 54 -15.58 4.39 -21.96
N LYS A 55 -15.53 3.94 -20.70
CA LYS A 55 -16.13 2.67 -20.28
C LYS A 55 -17.57 2.91 -19.80
N ALA A 56 -18.46 1.97 -20.11
CA ALA A 56 -19.89 2.00 -19.74
C ALA A 56 -20.20 2.18 -18.24
N ARG A 57 -19.21 2.00 -17.36
CA ARG A 57 -19.35 2.05 -15.90
C ARG A 57 -18.67 3.28 -15.28
N HIS A 58 -18.44 4.33 -16.06
CA HIS A 58 -17.78 5.54 -15.57
C HIS A 58 -18.45 6.08 -14.30
N ASP A 59 -19.78 6.21 -14.32
CA ASP A 59 -20.52 6.80 -13.22
C ASP A 59 -20.48 5.91 -11.97
N GLU A 60 -20.55 4.59 -12.13
CA GLU A 60 -20.35 3.66 -11.02
C GLU A 60 -18.93 3.76 -10.42
N CYS A 61 -17.90 3.94 -11.25
CA CYS A 61 -16.54 4.15 -10.77
C CYS A 61 -16.41 5.45 -9.98
N VAL A 62 -17.10 6.52 -10.40
CA VAL A 62 -17.14 7.79 -9.68
C VAL A 62 -17.85 7.64 -8.33
N GLU A 63 -19.00 6.98 -8.28
CA GLU A 63 -19.71 6.73 -7.02
C GLU A 63 -18.88 5.89 -6.06
N LEU A 64 -18.23 4.83 -6.54
CA LEU A 64 -17.31 4.04 -5.74
C LEU A 64 -16.14 4.89 -5.20
N ALA A 65 -15.58 5.78 -6.03
CA ALA A 65 -14.51 6.67 -5.61
C ALA A 65 -14.96 7.64 -4.51
N LYS A 66 -16.20 8.13 -4.55
CA LYS A 66 -16.77 8.97 -3.48
C LYS A 66 -16.88 8.20 -2.16
N ILE A 67 -17.41 6.98 -2.20
CA ILE A 67 -17.55 6.11 -1.02
C ILE A 67 -16.17 5.85 -0.40
N ILE A 68 -15.19 5.46 -1.22
CA ILE A 68 -13.83 5.16 -0.75
C ILE A 68 -13.17 6.41 -0.14
N ARG A 69 -13.33 7.59 -0.75
CA ARG A 69 -12.80 8.85 -0.19
C ARG A 69 -13.43 9.19 1.16
N GLY A 70 -14.75 9.08 1.27
CA GLY A 70 -15.45 9.33 2.53
C GLY A 70 -15.01 8.37 3.65
N LEU A 71 -14.78 7.09 3.33
CA LEU A 71 -14.19 6.13 4.27
C LEU A 71 -12.76 6.51 4.66
N GLY A 72 -11.94 6.93 3.71
CA GLY A 72 -10.56 7.35 3.97
C GLY A 72 -10.48 8.54 4.92
N GLU A 73 -11.34 9.55 4.72
CA GLU A 73 -11.44 10.71 5.61
C GLU A 73 -11.87 10.30 7.03
N ALA A 74 -12.86 9.43 7.16
CA ALA A 74 -13.31 8.93 8.47
C ALA A 74 -12.25 8.11 9.20
N VAL A 75 -11.46 7.30 8.48
CA VAL A 75 -10.37 6.50 9.07
C VAL A 75 -9.17 7.37 9.48
N LEU A 76 -8.88 8.44 8.75
CA LEU A 76 -7.79 9.38 9.08
C LEU A 76 -8.16 10.38 10.18
N ALA A 77 -9.46 10.60 10.43
CA ALA A 77 -9.96 11.46 11.50
C ALA A 77 -9.99 10.78 12.89
N ASN A 78 -9.60 9.51 12.97
CA ASN A 78 -9.64 8.66 14.16
C ASN A 78 -8.22 8.21 14.54
#